data_AF-A0A9D1Q5E3-F1
#
_entry.id   AF-A0A9D1Q5E3-F1
#
_cell.length_a   1.000
_cell.length_b   1.000
_cell.length_c   1.000
_cell.angle_alpha   90.00
_cell.angle_beta   90.00
_cell.angle_gamma   90.00
#
_symmetry.space_group_name_H-M   'P 1'
#
loop_
_entity.id
_entity.type
_entity.pdbx_description
1 polymer ?
#
loop_
_entity_poly.entity_id
_entity_poly.type
_entity_poly.pdbx_seq_one_letter_code
_entity_poly.pdbx_strand_id
1 'polypeptide(L)'
;MRIALHTRITPNKMIVATLMLLTTLFFILFLVAPLATVFENIFIVDPAFADSSVVHRLMAYFQQPSLLNSLKNSLSVALLVTLIIIPIAFIFAYGLTRSCMPFKGMNRAISLIPLLAPSLLSAISLIYWFGNQGIALKFWQFLGFESIYGMSGIVLAELFAIFPHVLMILTTTLTIADARLYEAADTMGTSKARKFFTITLPGCKYGIISAAMVAFTLTITDFGIPKIVGGNFDVLATDVFRLMIGQQDFQQGALVALLLLLPALFTFSIDLLIRKKHAATLTSKSVVLVPKKSTRFDLLMFGFCSLISLLMLAMLMMPIYASFVSFWPYNLSLSLINYHSILVESDLFHTIINTLTLASFTAIFGIIIIFIAAWLIEKTAGFPRIKALLRLFAMLPMAIPGLVLGIGYILFFNMPENPLNGLYHTMSILVICTIIHFFSTSFISTSSALKSIDNEFESVAYSLKTPILRTLWTVTLPISLPTLIDVARYLFINAMTTISAVIFIYSPETELAAVAILNLDDAGDVGGATAMAVIITALSTAALLFFALLEKIILHRTQRWRAA
;
A
#
# COMPACT_ATOMS: atom_id res chain seq x y z
N MET A 1 -4.06 -52.00 22.63
CA MET A 1 -4.21 -52.40 21.21
C MET A 1 -4.01 -51.16 20.34
N ARG A 2 -2.76 -50.87 19.94
CA ARG A 2 -2.41 -49.78 19.02
C ARG A 2 -2.81 -50.21 17.62
N ILE A 3 -3.99 -49.80 17.16
CA ILE A 3 -4.36 -49.94 15.76
C ILE A 3 -3.61 -48.85 15.00
N ALA A 4 -2.55 -49.27 14.30
CA ALA A 4 -1.93 -48.51 13.26
C ALA A 4 -2.98 -48.26 12.16
N LEU A 5 -3.71 -47.15 12.29
CA LEU A 5 -4.45 -46.56 11.19
C LEU A 5 -3.42 -46.14 10.15
N HIS A 6 -3.12 -47.03 9.20
CA HIS A 6 -2.59 -46.62 7.91
C HIS A 6 -3.44 -45.44 7.45
N THR A 7 -2.80 -44.27 7.37
CA THR A 7 -3.38 -43.01 6.93
C THR A 7 -3.81 -43.14 5.48
N ARG A 8 -4.96 -43.76 5.22
CA ARG A 8 -5.64 -43.66 3.93
C ARG A 8 -5.91 -42.17 3.73
N ILE A 9 -5.21 -41.59 2.78
CA ILE A 9 -5.42 -40.21 2.36
C ILE A 9 -6.83 -40.19 1.76
N THR A 10 -7.78 -39.55 2.46
CA THR A 10 -9.12 -39.37 1.93
C THR A 10 -9.05 -38.48 0.69
N PRO A 11 -9.96 -38.60 -0.30
CA PRO A 11 -9.94 -37.76 -1.51
C PRO A 11 -9.89 -36.25 -1.19
N ASN A 12 -10.58 -35.83 -0.13
CA ASN A 12 -10.53 -34.47 0.38
C ASN A 12 -9.13 -34.05 0.85
N LYS A 13 -8.37 -34.95 1.50
CA LYS A 13 -6.98 -34.67 1.92
C LYS A 13 -6.03 -34.58 0.73
N MET A 14 -6.25 -35.37 -0.34
CA MET A 14 -5.46 -35.23 -1.58
C MET A 14 -5.68 -33.88 -2.24
N ILE A 15 -6.94 -33.46 -2.42
CA ILE A 15 -7.28 -32.15 -3.02
C ILE A 15 -6.62 -31.01 -2.22
N VAL A 16 -6.74 -31.03 -0.89
CA VAL A 16 -6.11 -30.02 -0.03
C VAL A 16 -4.60 -30.03 -0.16
N ALA A 17 -3.97 -31.21 -0.18
CA ALA A 17 -2.51 -31.32 -0.34
C ALA A 17 -2.04 -30.79 -1.71
N THR A 18 -2.75 -31.11 -2.79
CA THR A 18 -2.45 -30.60 -4.14
C THR A 18 -2.59 -29.08 -4.20
N LEU A 19 -3.67 -28.52 -3.67
CA LEU A 19 -3.85 -27.07 -3.63
C LEU A 19 -2.78 -26.38 -2.77
N MET A 20 -2.41 -26.94 -1.62
CA MET A 20 -1.31 -26.42 -0.80
C MET A 20 0.03 -26.46 -1.52
N LEU A 21 0.32 -27.53 -2.26
CA LEU A 21 1.53 -27.65 -3.07
C LEU A 21 1.55 -26.58 -4.17
N LEU A 22 0.44 -26.40 -4.91
CA LEU A 22 0.33 -25.37 -5.95
C LEU A 22 0.50 -23.97 -5.40
N THR A 23 -0.14 -23.64 -4.27
CA THR A 23 0.02 -22.32 -3.62
C THR A 23 1.45 -22.12 -3.11
N THR A 24 2.09 -23.17 -2.59
CA THR A 24 3.49 -23.09 -2.14
C THR A 24 4.43 -22.88 -3.33
N LEU A 25 4.22 -23.62 -4.42
CA LEU A 25 4.99 -23.47 -5.65
C LEU A 25 4.82 -22.06 -6.24
N PHE A 26 3.60 -21.51 -6.23
CA PHE A 26 3.34 -20.14 -6.65
C PHE A 26 4.19 -19.13 -5.87
N PHE A 27 4.22 -19.21 -4.54
CA PHE A 27 5.09 -18.33 -3.74
C PHE A 27 6.58 -18.59 -3.99
N ILE A 28 7.00 -19.83 -4.17
CA ILE A 28 8.40 -20.13 -4.46
C ILE A 28 8.83 -19.47 -5.78
N LEU A 29 8.03 -19.62 -6.83
CA LEU A 29 8.37 -19.13 -8.17
C LEU A 29 8.25 -17.61 -8.31
N PHE A 30 7.24 -16.99 -7.70
CA PHE A 30 6.91 -15.58 -7.92
C PHE A 30 7.26 -14.66 -6.75
N LEU A 31 7.76 -15.19 -5.63
CA LEU A 31 8.20 -14.38 -4.49
C LEU A 31 9.61 -14.78 -4.05
N VAL A 32 9.83 -16.06 -3.71
CA VAL A 32 11.12 -16.48 -3.13
C VAL A 32 12.24 -16.49 -4.16
N ALA A 33 12.02 -17.05 -5.36
CA ALA A 33 13.05 -17.14 -6.39
C ALA A 33 13.48 -15.75 -6.92
N PRO A 34 12.57 -14.80 -7.24
CA PRO A 34 12.97 -13.44 -7.59
C PRO A 34 13.80 -12.77 -6.49
N LEU A 35 13.41 -12.89 -5.22
CA LEU A 35 14.20 -12.34 -4.12
C LEU A 35 15.56 -13.03 -3.98
N ALA A 36 15.60 -14.35 -4.10
CA ALA A 36 16.84 -15.11 -4.06
C ALA A 36 17.82 -14.62 -5.14
N THR A 37 17.35 -14.32 -6.35
CA THR A 37 18.22 -13.76 -7.40
C THR A 37 18.77 -12.38 -7.05
N VAL A 38 18.03 -11.52 -6.33
CA VAL A 38 18.57 -10.25 -5.83
C VAL A 38 19.74 -10.51 -4.87
N PHE A 39 19.60 -11.49 -3.97
CA PHE A 39 20.68 -11.89 -3.07
C PHE A 39 21.85 -12.52 -3.83
N GLU A 40 21.60 -13.39 -4.81
CA GLU A 40 22.64 -14.06 -5.60
C GLU A 40 23.47 -13.08 -6.44
N ASN A 41 22.84 -12.05 -7.02
CA ASN A 41 23.53 -11.02 -7.82
C ASN A 41 24.60 -10.24 -7.03
N ILE A 42 24.53 -10.25 -5.69
CA ILE A 42 25.57 -9.67 -4.83
C ILE A 42 26.86 -10.52 -4.83
N PHE A 43 26.69 -11.84 -5.00
CA PHE A 43 27.77 -12.82 -5.02
C PHE A 43 28.35 -13.03 -6.42
N ILE A 44 27.63 -12.70 -7.48
CA ILE A 44 28.12 -12.75 -8.86
C ILE A 44 29.25 -11.72 -9.01
N VAL A 45 30.42 -12.19 -9.41
CA VAL A 45 31.64 -11.39 -9.46
C VAL A 45 31.86 -10.88 -10.88
N ASP A 46 32.00 -9.57 -11.04
CA ASP A 46 32.60 -8.99 -12.23
C ASP A 46 34.03 -9.56 -12.37
N PRO A 47 34.44 -10.15 -13.52
CA PRO A 47 35.76 -10.75 -13.70
C PRO A 47 36.93 -9.85 -13.28
N ALA A 48 36.76 -8.53 -13.31
CA ALA A 48 37.75 -7.55 -12.85
C ALA A 48 38.00 -7.55 -11.32
N PHE A 49 37.09 -8.12 -10.52
CA PHE A 49 37.10 -8.11 -9.05
C PHE A 49 37.02 -9.51 -8.41
N ALA A 50 37.36 -10.55 -9.18
CA ALA A 50 37.36 -11.98 -8.78
C ALA A 50 38.00 -12.25 -7.41
N ASP A 51 39.05 -11.51 -7.05
CA ASP A 51 39.81 -11.70 -5.81
C ASP A 51 39.32 -10.86 -4.62
N SER A 52 38.30 -10.02 -4.78
CA SER A 52 37.75 -9.23 -3.67
C SER A 52 36.70 -10.04 -2.90
N SER A 53 36.83 -10.10 -1.56
CA SER A 53 35.75 -10.66 -0.73
C SER A 53 34.48 -9.82 -0.87
N VAL A 54 33.30 -10.46 -0.79
CA VAL A 54 31.98 -9.75 -0.75
C VAL A 54 31.99 -8.64 0.30
N VAL A 55 32.67 -8.88 1.43
CA VAL A 55 32.85 -7.91 2.52
C VAL A 55 33.63 -6.69 2.05
N HIS A 56 34.69 -6.86 1.26
CA HIS A 56 35.47 -5.75 0.72
C HIS A 56 34.66 -4.91 -0.27
N ARG A 57 33.80 -5.53 -1.09
CA ARG A 57 32.88 -4.80 -1.99
C ARG A 57 31.81 -4.03 -1.21
N LEU A 58 31.19 -4.66 -0.22
CA LEU A 58 30.25 -3.96 0.67
C LEU A 58 30.93 -2.80 1.39
N MET A 59 32.16 -2.98 1.89
CA MET A 59 32.93 -1.91 2.54
C MET A 59 33.28 -0.77 1.58
N ALA A 60 33.78 -1.08 0.37
CA ALA A 60 34.05 -0.08 -0.66
C ALA A 60 32.77 0.66 -1.06
N TYR A 61 31.62 -0.02 -1.04
CA TYR A 61 30.33 0.56 -1.34
C TYR A 61 29.83 1.50 -0.24
N PHE A 62 29.93 1.09 1.04
CA PHE A 62 29.63 1.96 2.18
C PHE A 62 30.56 3.17 2.28
N GLN A 63 31.70 3.18 1.58
CA GLN A 63 32.62 4.31 1.52
C GLN A 63 32.25 5.31 0.41
N GLN A 64 31.30 5.02 -0.48
CA GLN A 64 30.84 5.96 -1.49
C GLN A 64 30.03 7.11 -0.85
N PRO A 65 30.46 8.38 -1.00
CA PRO A 65 29.77 9.52 -0.37
C PRO A 65 28.32 9.70 -0.84
N SER A 66 28.04 9.39 -2.12
CA SER A 66 26.70 9.47 -2.71
C SER A 66 25.71 8.55 -2.00
N LEU A 67 26.08 7.28 -1.79
CA LEU A 67 25.24 6.30 -1.11
C LEU A 67 24.95 6.68 0.34
N LEU A 68 25.98 7.12 1.08
CA LEU A 68 25.81 7.57 2.46
C LEU A 68 24.88 8.79 2.55
N ASN A 69 24.97 9.71 1.58
CA ASN A 69 24.06 10.84 1.48
C ASN A 69 22.63 10.36 1.22
N SER A 70 22.40 9.48 0.25
CA SER A 70 21.07 8.96 -0.07
C SER A 70 20.46 8.15 1.07
N LEU A 71 21.25 7.35 1.78
CA LEU A 71 20.82 6.63 2.99
C LEU A 71 20.41 7.62 4.09
N LYS A 72 21.25 8.62 4.37
CA LYS A 72 20.96 9.67 5.35
C LYS A 72 19.72 10.46 4.96
N ASN A 73 19.57 10.82 3.70
CA ASN A 73 18.44 11.56 3.15
C ASN A 73 17.15 10.76 3.30
N SER A 74 17.15 9.48 2.91
CA SER A 74 16.00 8.58 3.01
C SER A 74 15.55 8.41 4.46
N LEU A 75 16.50 8.17 5.38
CA LEU A 75 16.19 8.06 6.81
C LEU A 75 15.69 9.38 7.40
N SER A 76 16.29 10.51 7.01
CA SER A 76 15.89 11.84 7.50
C SER A 76 14.48 12.20 7.04
N VAL A 77 14.16 11.97 5.77
CA VAL A 77 12.82 12.18 5.21
C VAL A 77 11.81 11.27 5.91
N ALA A 78 12.06 9.95 5.99
CA ALA A 78 11.14 9.00 6.60
C ALA A 78 10.86 9.31 8.08
N LEU A 79 11.89 9.69 8.85
CA LEU A 79 11.75 10.11 10.24
C LEU A 79 10.95 11.41 10.36
N LEU A 80 11.25 12.41 9.54
CA LEU A 80 10.59 13.71 9.61
C LEU A 80 9.12 13.61 9.20
N VAL A 81 8.81 12.90 8.11
CA VAL A 81 7.42 12.62 7.70
C VAL A 81 6.67 11.91 8.82
N THR A 82 7.27 10.87 9.41
CA THR A 82 6.64 10.11 10.51
C THR A 82 6.38 11.00 11.74
N LEU A 83 7.34 11.84 12.11
CA LEU A 83 7.25 12.73 13.28
C LEU A 83 6.15 13.79 13.11
N ILE A 84 5.92 14.25 11.88
CA ILE A 84 4.91 15.27 11.57
C ILE A 84 3.53 14.65 11.34
N ILE A 85 3.44 13.55 10.58
CA ILE A 85 2.15 12.97 10.18
C ILE A 85 1.40 12.36 11.36
N ILE A 86 2.12 11.73 12.31
CA ILE A 86 1.49 11.03 13.42
C ILE A 86 0.71 11.98 14.33
N PRO A 87 1.27 13.10 14.82
CA PRO A 87 0.50 14.09 15.57
C PRO A 87 -0.71 14.64 14.81
N ILE A 88 -0.53 15.03 13.55
CA ILE A 88 -1.60 15.65 12.75
C ILE A 88 -2.74 14.66 12.53
N ALA A 89 -2.43 13.44 12.06
CA ALA A 89 -3.42 12.39 11.82
C ALA A 89 -4.04 11.89 13.13
N PHE A 90 -3.30 11.88 14.24
CA PHE A 90 -3.85 11.52 15.56
C PHE A 90 -4.88 12.54 16.02
N ILE A 91 -4.60 13.84 15.91
CA ILE A 91 -5.56 14.89 16.27
C ILE A 91 -6.80 14.82 15.37
N PHE A 92 -6.60 14.58 14.07
CA PHE A 92 -7.71 14.42 13.12
C PHE A 92 -8.59 13.20 13.47
N ALA A 93 -7.96 12.03 13.71
CA ALA A 93 -8.65 10.82 14.14
C ALA A 93 -9.35 11.00 15.49
N TYR A 94 -8.73 11.72 16.42
CA TYR A 94 -9.30 12.07 17.71
C TYR A 94 -10.53 12.98 17.54
N GLY A 95 -10.48 13.96 16.65
CA GLY A 95 -11.63 14.77 16.26
C GLY A 95 -12.78 13.92 15.71
N LEU A 96 -12.49 13.01 14.76
CA LEU A 96 -13.50 12.11 14.17
C LEU A 96 -14.16 11.15 15.18
N THR A 97 -13.41 10.69 16.19
CA THR A 97 -13.86 9.63 17.10
C THR A 97 -14.32 10.14 18.47
N ARG A 98 -13.87 11.32 18.91
CA ARG A 98 -14.12 11.84 20.27
C ARG A 98 -14.92 13.14 20.31
N SER A 99 -15.17 13.78 19.18
CA SER A 99 -15.98 15.01 19.12
C SER A 99 -17.34 14.77 18.45
N CYS A 100 -18.27 15.68 18.71
CA CYS A 100 -19.57 15.76 18.02
C CYS A 100 -19.53 16.82 16.90
N MET A 101 -18.38 16.99 16.23
CA MET A 101 -18.21 18.00 15.19
C MET A 101 -19.15 17.81 14.00
N PRO A 102 -19.67 18.90 13.41
CA PRO A 102 -20.48 18.83 12.20
C PRO A 102 -19.66 18.30 11.01
N PHE A 103 -20.34 17.72 10.02
CA PHE A 103 -19.73 17.21 8.78
C PHE A 103 -18.56 16.23 8.97
N LYS A 104 -18.55 15.46 10.07
CA LYS A 104 -17.51 14.44 10.32
C LYS A 104 -17.38 13.42 9.18
N GLY A 105 -18.50 13.04 8.55
CA GLY A 105 -18.51 12.11 7.43
C GLY A 105 -17.84 12.69 6.18
N MET A 106 -18.05 13.98 5.92
CA MET A 106 -17.43 14.70 4.80
C MET A 106 -15.92 14.85 5.01
N ASN A 107 -15.49 15.29 6.20
CA ASN A 107 -14.06 15.38 6.55
C ASN A 107 -13.37 14.02 6.39
N ARG A 108 -13.99 12.94 6.89
CA ARG A 108 -13.47 11.58 6.71
C ARG A 108 -13.43 11.16 5.24
N ALA A 109 -14.43 11.51 4.44
CA ALA A 109 -14.44 11.17 3.02
C ALA A 109 -13.31 11.88 2.27
N ILE A 110 -13.19 13.19 2.45
CA ILE A 110 -12.14 14.02 1.84
C ILE A 110 -10.76 13.48 2.19
N SER A 111 -10.53 13.16 3.46
CA SER A 111 -9.23 12.69 3.93
C SER A 111 -8.82 11.32 3.38
N LEU A 112 -9.74 10.58 2.75
CA LEU A 112 -9.47 9.28 2.14
C LEU A 112 -9.34 9.35 0.62
N ILE A 113 -9.66 10.50 -0.01
CA ILE A 113 -9.55 10.68 -1.47
C ILE A 113 -8.13 10.42 -2.01
N PRO A 114 -7.02 10.80 -1.32
CA PRO A 114 -5.68 10.58 -1.87
C PRO A 114 -5.34 9.10 -2.14
N LEU A 115 -6.07 8.15 -1.54
CA LEU A 115 -5.93 6.72 -1.85
C LEU A 115 -6.27 6.36 -3.31
N LEU A 116 -6.99 7.24 -4.02
CA LEU A 116 -7.43 7.04 -5.40
C LEU A 116 -6.48 7.65 -6.43
N ALA A 117 -5.57 8.52 -5.98
CA ALA A 117 -4.63 9.22 -6.82
C ALA A 117 -3.26 8.52 -6.79
N PRO A 118 -2.50 8.50 -7.90
CA PRO A 118 -1.11 8.07 -7.87
C PRO A 118 -0.27 9.01 -6.99
N SER A 119 0.76 8.50 -6.30
CA SER A 119 1.61 9.33 -5.43
C SER A 119 2.31 10.46 -6.21
N LEU A 120 2.62 10.24 -7.49
CA LEU A 120 3.14 11.26 -8.41
C LEU A 120 2.24 12.51 -8.48
N LEU A 121 0.91 12.35 -8.36
CA LEU A 121 -0.02 13.48 -8.43
C LEU A 121 0.22 14.49 -7.30
N SER A 122 0.62 14.04 -6.10
CA SER A 122 0.91 14.95 -5.00
C SER A 122 2.18 15.77 -5.25
N ALA A 123 3.22 15.13 -5.81
CA ALA A 123 4.45 15.81 -6.20
C ALA A 123 4.20 16.85 -7.32
N ILE A 124 3.49 16.45 -8.37
CA ILE A 124 3.09 17.34 -9.47
C ILE A 124 2.24 18.51 -8.93
N SER A 125 1.28 18.24 -8.04
CA SER A 125 0.49 19.29 -7.40
C SER A 125 1.37 20.34 -6.70
N LEU A 126 2.38 19.90 -5.95
CA LEU A 126 3.28 20.81 -5.25
C LEU A 126 4.14 21.63 -6.20
N ILE A 127 4.53 21.08 -7.36
CA ILE A 127 5.24 21.85 -8.40
C ILE A 127 4.37 23.01 -8.90
N TYR A 128 3.08 22.78 -9.15
CA TYR A 128 2.16 23.84 -9.56
C TYR A 128 1.87 24.88 -8.46
N TRP A 129 1.86 24.46 -7.19
CA TRP A 129 1.68 25.37 -6.07
C TRP A 129 2.95 26.17 -5.75
N PHE A 130 4.10 25.51 -5.61
CA PHE A 130 5.29 26.07 -4.98
C PHE A 130 6.57 25.91 -5.81
N GLY A 131 6.49 25.33 -7.00
CA GLY A 131 7.62 25.24 -7.93
C GLY A 131 8.11 26.60 -8.39
N ASN A 132 9.17 26.62 -9.22
CA ASN A 132 9.81 27.85 -9.68
C ASN A 132 8.86 28.81 -10.43
N GLN A 133 7.73 28.31 -10.92
CA GLN A 133 6.65 29.08 -11.55
C GLN A 133 5.29 28.82 -10.88
N GLY A 134 5.29 28.43 -9.60
CA GLY A 134 4.08 28.06 -8.86
C GLY A 134 3.31 29.28 -8.35
N ILE A 135 1.98 29.13 -8.20
CA ILE A 135 1.08 30.21 -7.77
C ILE A 135 1.51 30.80 -6.41
N ALA A 136 1.94 29.95 -5.49
CA ALA A 136 2.24 30.26 -4.10
C ALA A 136 3.75 30.25 -3.79
N LEU A 137 4.63 30.32 -4.81
CA LEU A 137 6.08 30.39 -4.61
C LEU A 137 6.50 31.54 -3.67
N LYS A 138 5.91 32.73 -3.84
CA LYS A 138 6.23 33.90 -2.99
C LYS A 138 5.88 33.67 -1.53
N PHE A 139 4.78 32.95 -1.26
CA PHE A 139 4.40 32.55 0.09
C PHE A 139 5.40 31.53 0.66
N TRP A 140 5.86 30.59 -0.16
CA TRP A 140 6.88 29.62 0.23
C TRP A 140 8.22 30.28 0.59
N GLN A 141 8.66 31.25 -0.22
CA GLN A 141 9.85 32.06 0.04
C GLN A 141 9.70 32.94 1.29
N PHE A 142 8.51 33.47 1.54
CA PHE A 142 8.20 34.20 2.77
C PHE A 142 8.34 33.31 4.03
N LEU A 143 8.06 32.01 3.93
CA LEU A 143 8.29 31.05 5.01
C LEU A 143 9.77 30.68 5.20
N GLY A 144 10.68 31.23 4.38
CA GLY A 144 12.13 31.02 4.47
C GLY A 144 12.66 29.85 3.64
N PHE A 145 11.87 29.29 2.73
CA PHE A 145 12.30 28.20 1.84
C PHE A 145 12.64 28.71 0.44
N GLU A 146 13.83 28.36 -0.07
CA GLU A 146 14.28 28.82 -1.39
C GLU A 146 13.53 28.14 -2.54
N SER A 147 13.29 26.83 -2.43
CA SER A 147 12.61 26.02 -3.43
C SER A 147 11.75 24.94 -2.77
N ILE A 148 10.76 24.44 -3.51
CA ILE A 148 10.04 23.21 -3.16
C ILE A 148 10.84 21.97 -3.54
N TYR A 149 11.77 22.07 -4.49
CA TYR A 149 12.57 20.93 -4.92
C TYR A 149 13.57 20.52 -3.84
N GLY A 150 13.59 19.24 -3.50
CA GLY A 150 14.42 18.66 -2.46
C GLY A 150 13.62 18.14 -1.26
N MET A 151 14.26 18.08 -0.09
CA MET A 151 13.71 17.46 1.11
C MET A 151 12.32 18.03 1.49
N SER A 152 12.12 19.34 1.37
CA SER A 152 10.88 20.00 1.79
C SER A 152 9.68 19.60 0.93
N GLY A 153 9.84 19.54 -0.39
CA GLY A 153 8.81 19.05 -1.31
C GLY A 153 8.52 17.57 -1.12
N ILE A 154 9.56 16.75 -0.93
CA ILE A 154 9.37 15.31 -0.68
C ILE A 154 8.53 15.12 0.58
N VAL A 155 8.93 15.76 1.68
CA VAL A 155 8.20 15.67 2.96
C VAL A 155 6.75 16.11 2.78
N LEU A 156 6.49 17.26 2.16
CA LEU A 156 5.14 17.80 2.04
C LEU A 156 4.24 16.91 1.16
N ALA A 157 4.77 16.37 0.05
CA ALA A 157 4.03 15.46 -0.83
C ALA A 157 3.75 14.11 -0.15
N GLU A 158 4.70 13.61 0.64
CA GLU A 158 4.56 12.38 1.41
C GLU A 158 3.53 12.52 2.53
N LEU A 159 3.51 13.67 3.22
CA LEU A 159 2.48 13.95 4.23
C LEU A 159 1.08 13.80 3.63
N PHE A 160 0.87 14.28 2.41
CA PHE A 160 -0.41 14.14 1.71
C PHE A 160 -0.71 12.70 1.30
N ALA A 161 0.25 12.01 0.69
CA ALA A 161 0.07 10.65 0.19
C ALA A 161 -0.18 9.64 1.32
N ILE A 162 0.53 9.79 2.45
CA ILE A 162 0.52 8.84 3.57
C ILE A 162 -0.59 9.14 4.58
N PHE A 163 -1.12 10.37 4.63
CA PHE A 163 -2.20 10.78 5.54
C PHE A 163 -3.35 9.76 5.64
N PRO A 164 -4.00 9.31 4.55
CA PRO A 164 -5.13 8.39 4.65
C PRO A 164 -4.76 7.05 5.29
N HIS A 165 -3.56 6.53 4.99
CA HIS A 165 -3.10 5.24 5.54
C HIS A 165 -2.94 5.32 7.06
N VAL A 166 -2.29 6.38 7.56
CA VAL A 166 -2.10 6.63 9.00
C VAL A 166 -3.44 6.90 9.68
N LEU A 167 -4.31 7.70 9.06
CA LEU A 167 -5.62 8.04 9.60
C LEU A 167 -6.49 6.80 9.82
N MET A 168 -6.49 5.84 8.88
CA MET A 168 -7.25 4.60 9.03
C MET A 168 -6.82 3.79 10.24
N ILE A 169 -5.51 3.66 10.46
CA ILE A 169 -4.95 2.92 11.59
C ILE A 169 -5.33 3.60 12.91
N LEU A 170 -5.13 4.92 12.99
CA LEU A 170 -5.39 5.70 14.22
C LEU A 170 -6.88 5.79 14.55
N THR A 171 -7.74 5.95 13.53
CA THR A 171 -9.21 5.95 13.72
C THR A 171 -9.67 4.61 14.28
N THR A 172 -9.21 3.50 13.68
CA THR A 172 -9.52 2.14 14.16
C THR A 172 -9.06 1.94 15.60
N THR A 173 -7.83 2.37 15.91
CA THR A 173 -7.25 2.30 17.25
C THR A 173 -8.09 3.07 18.29
N LEU A 174 -8.53 4.28 17.96
CA LEU A 174 -9.29 5.13 18.86
C LEU A 174 -10.73 4.63 19.08
N THR A 175 -11.37 4.06 18.05
CA THR A 175 -12.74 3.51 18.14
C THR A 175 -12.83 2.33 19.09
N ILE A 176 -11.76 1.55 19.22
CA ILE A 176 -11.71 0.31 20.00
C ILE A 176 -11.61 0.55 21.53
N ALA A 177 -11.36 1.79 21.98
CA ALA A 177 -11.20 2.09 23.40
C ALA A 177 -12.46 1.80 24.24
N ASP A 178 -12.26 1.20 25.41
CA ASP A 178 -13.34 0.82 26.33
C ASP A 178 -13.90 2.03 27.10
N ALA A 179 -15.17 2.33 26.87
CA ALA A 179 -15.90 3.41 27.52
C ALA A 179 -15.88 3.33 29.05
N ARG A 180 -15.83 2.11 29.61
CA ARG A 180 -15.90 1.87 31.06
C ARG A 180 -14.74 2.52 31.82
N LEU A 181 -13.56 2.60 31.20
CA LEU A 181 -12.40 3.30 31.77
C LEU A 181 -12.67 4.81 31.90
N TYR A 182 -13.37 5.40 30.94
CA TYR A 182 -13.71 6.82 30.95
C TYR A 182 -14.83 7.11 31.95
N GLU A 183 -15.81 6.23 32.09
CA GLU A 183 -16.88 6.34 33.10
C GLU A 183 -16.31 6.27 34.51
N ALA A 184 -15.45 5.29 34.80
CA ALA A 184 -14.77 5.18 36.10
C ALA A 184 -13.93 6.44 36.40
N ALA A 185 -13.23 6.99 35.40
CA ALA A 185 -12.46 8.21 35.55
C ALA A 185 -13.35 9.45 35.78
N ASP A 186 -14.52 9.52 35.14
CA ASP A 186 -15.54 10.55 35.38
C ASP A 186 -16.06 10.47 36.82
N THR A 187 -16.35 9.26 37.35
CA THR A 187 -16.77 9.05 38.74
C THR A 187 -15.72 9.50 39.76
N MET A 188 -14.44 9.31 39.44
CA MET A 188 -13.32 9.79 40.28
C MET A 188 -13.03 11.29 40.14
N GLY A 189 -13.82 12.05 39.35
CA GLY A 189 -13.60 13.49 39.15
C GLY A 189 -12.31 13.81 38.36
N THR A 190 -11.83 12.87 37.54
CA THR A 190 -10.55 13.00 36.85
C THR A 190 -10.62 14.05 35.73
N SER A 191 -9.64 14.96 35.69
CA SER A 191 -9.56 16.00 34.65
C SER A 191 -9.41 15.42 33.24
N LYS A 192 -9.85 16.16 32.20
CA LYS A 192 -9.77 15.73 30.79
C LYS A 192 -8.33 15.46 30.33
N ALA A 193 -7.38 16.30 30.73
CA ALA A 193 -5.97 16.12 30.42
C ALA A 193 -5.41 14.84 31.05
N ARG A 194 -5.73 14.58 32.32
CA ARG A 194 -5.32 13.34 32.98
C ARG A 194 -5.91 12.12 32.29
N LYS A 195 -7.21 12.11 31.97
CA LYS A 195 -7.84 11.04 31.17
C LYS A 195 -7.12 10.80 29.84
N PHE A 196 -6.70 11.86 29.15
CA PHE A 196 -5.96 11.74 27.90
C PHE A 196 -4.61 11.02 28.10
N PHE A 197 -3.79 11.47 29.05
CA PHE A 197 -2.45 10.91 29.27
C PHE A 197 -2.44 9.56 30.00
N THR A 198 -3.48 9.22 30.78
CA THR A 198 -3.52 7.97 31.56
C THR A 198 -4.39 6.88 30.95
N ILE A 199 -5.37 7.24 30.10
CA ILE A 199 -6.31 6.27 29.50
C ILE A 199 -6.15 6.27 27.99
N THR A 200 -6.37 7.41 27.33
CA THR A 200 -6.39 7.47 25.85
C THR A 200 -5.04 7.11 25.25
N LEU A 201 -3.99 7.85 25.61
CA LEU A 201 -2.66 7.71 24.99
C LEU A 201 -2.03 6.34 25.30
N PRO A 202 -2.04 5.84 26.56
CA PRO A 202 -1.54 4.50 26.86
C PRO A 202 -2.38 3.39 26.21
N GLY A 203 -3.70 3.59 26.08
CA GLY A 203 -4.60 2.66 25.40
C GLY A 203 -4.36 2.57 23.90
N CYS A 204 -3.90 3.67 23.28
CA CYS A 204 -3.64 3.73 21.84
C CYS A 204 -2.17 3.47 21.47
N LYS A 205 -1.26 3.31 22.43
CA LYS A 205 0.20 3.29 22.20
C LYS A 205 0.64 2.29 21.13
N TYR A 206 0.05 1.09 21.11
CA TYR A 206 0.41 0.06 20.13
C TYR A 206 -0.10 0.40 18.72
N GLY A 207 -1.28 1.00 18.61
CA GLY A 207 -1.80 1.50 17.33
C GLY A 207 -1.02 2.71 16.82
N ILE A 208 -0.57 3.60 17.70
CA ILE A 208 0.31 4.73 17.33
C ILE A 208 1.64 4.23 16.79
N ILE A 209 2.29 3.26 17.47
CA ILE A 209 3.57 2.72 16.99
C ILE A 209 3.36 1.98 15.66
N SER A 210 2.29 1.21 15.50
CA SER A 210 1.97 0.54 14.23
C SER A 210 1.76 1.56 13.09
N ALA A 211 1.01 2.62 13.35
CA ALA A 211 0.83 3.72 12.39
C ALA A 211 2.16 4.40 12.03
N ALA A 212 3.05 4.60 13.00
CA ALA A 212 4.37 5.18 12.77
C ALA A 212 5.27 4.25 11.93
N MET A 213 5.25 2.93 12.19
CA MET A 213 5.98 1.96 11.37
C MET A 213 5.48 1.93 9.93
N VAL A 214 4.16 2.00 9.72
CA VAL A 214 3.56 2.06 8.38
C VAL A 214 3.94 3.37 7.67
N ALA A 215 3.84 4.51 8.34
CA ALA A 215 4.23 5.81 7.77
C ALA A 215 5.71 5.81 7.35
N PHE A 216 6.59 5.35 8.23
CA PHE A 216 8.02 5.25 7.95
C PHE A 216 8.29 4.34 6.76
N THR A 217 7.66 3.17 6.71
CA THR A 217 7.88 2.17 5.64
C THR A 217 7.39 2.70 4.30
N LEU A 218 6.20 3.30 4.24
CA LEU A 218 5.69 3.90 3.00
C LEU A 218 6.59 5.02 2.51
N THR A 219 7.08 5.89 3.41
CA THR A 219 7.96 7.01 3.02
C THR A 219 9.32 6.54 2.54
N ILE A 220 9.99 5.64 3.28
CA ILE A 220 11.37 5.24 2.94
C ILE A 220 11.42 4.44 1.64
N THR A 221 10.33 3.76 1.30
CA THR A 221 10.22 2.92 0.10
C THR A 221 9.57 3.63 -1.09
N ASP A 222 9.09 4.86 -0.93
CA ASP A 222 8.47 5.58 -2.03
C ASP A 222 9.52 6.01 -3.06
N PHE A 223 9.14 5.83 -4.31
CA PHE A 223 9.95 6.18 -5.47
C PHE A 223 9.38 7.39 -6.20
N GLY A 224 8.05 7.45 -6.32
CA GLY A 224 7.39 8.39 -7.22
C GLY A 224 7.57 9.83 -6.78
N ILE A 225 7.31 10.14 -5.51
CA ILE A 225 7.40 11.51 -5.00
C ILE A 225 8.84 12.03 -5.06
N PRO A 226 9.86 11.32 -4.52
CA PRO A 226 11.24 11.79 -4.59
C PRO A 226 11.75 11.97 -6.01
N LYS A 227 11.32 11.13 -6.96
CA LYS A 227 11.74 11.25 -8.36
C LYS A 227 11.24 12.54 -9.01
N ILE A 228 10.01 12.98 -8.75
CA ILE A 228 9.43 14.19 -9.35
C ILE A 228 9.89 15.47 -8.62
N VAL A 229 9.77 15.52 -7.29
CA VAL A 229 10.00 16.77 -6.53
C VAL A 229 11.38 16.82 -5.84
N GLY A 230 12.17 15.75 -5.90
CA GLY A 230 13.46 15.69 -5.21
C GLY A 230 14.56 16.55 -5.82
N GLY A 231 14.53 16.85 -7.12
CA GLY A 231 15.59 17.60 -7.79
C GLY A 231 16.96 16.93 -7.59
N ASN A 232 17.93 17.63 -7.00
CA ASN A 232 19.27 17.09 -6.68
C ASN A 232 19.34 16.35 -5.33
N PHE A 233 18.21 16.15 -4.66
CA PHE A 233 18.15 15.46 -3.38
C PHE A 233 17.93 13.96 -3.60
N ASP A 234 19.03 13.23 -3.70
CA ASP A 234 19.00 11.79 -3.91
C ASP A 234 18.50 11.05 -2.65
N VAL A 235 17.62 10.07 -2.86
CA VAL A 235 17.20 9.07 -1.87
C VAL A 235 17.50 7.67 -2.39
N LEU A 236 17.49 6.66 -1.51
CA LEU A 236 17.81 5.28 -1.87
C LEU A 236 16.92 4.77 -3.01
N ALA A 237 15.62 5.10 -2.97
CA ALA A 237 14.67 4.69 -4.00
C ALA A 237 15.02 5.24 -5.39
N THR A 238 15.45 6.49 -5.50
CA THR A 238 15.85 7.11 -6.77
C THR A 238 17.21 6.61 -7.24
N ASP A 239 18.13 6.31 -6.32
CA ASP A 239 19.42 5.72 -6.65
C ASP A 239 19.28 4.33 -7.27
N VAL A 240 18.41 3.49 -6.69
CA VAL A 240 18.09 2.17 -7.24
C VAL A 240 17.68 2.30 -8.71
N PHE A 241 16.74 3.20 -9.01
CA PHE A 241 16.29 3.44 -10.39
C PHE A 241 17.41 3.97 -11.29
N ARG A 242 18.18 4.96 -10.83
CA ARG A 242 19.30 5.56 -11.59
C ARG A 242 20.36 4.52 -11.94
N LEU A 243 20.71 3.63 -11.02
CA LEU A 243 21.71 2.57 -11.25
C LEU A 243 21.18 1.51 -12.22
N MET A 244 19.93 1.08 -12.07
CA MET A 244 19.34 0.02 -12.91
C MET A 244 19.00 0.47 -14.32
N ILE A 245 18.27 1.57 -14.45
CA ILE A 245 17.73 2.02 -15.73
C ILE A 245 18.68 3.03 -16.38
N GLY A 246 19.22 3.96 -15.59
CA GLY A 246 20.11 5.00 -16.12
C GLY A 246 21.50 4.48 -16.47
N GLN A 247 22.12 3.70 -15.57
CA GLN A 247 23.51 3.23 -15.72
C GLN A 247 23.63 1.76 -16.10
N GLN A 248 22.53 0.99 -16.06
CA GLN A 248 22.50 -0.45 -16.33
C GLN A 248 23.45 -1.28 -15.44
N ASP A 249 23.77 -0.77 -14.25
CA ASP A 249 24.62 -1.45 -13.28
C ASP A 249 23.78 -2.32 -12.35
N PHE A 250 23.35 -3.48 -12.88
CA PHE A 250 22.50 -4.49 -12.20
C PHE A 250 23.05 -4.94 -10.84
N GLN A 251 24.37 -4.99 -10.71
CA GLN A 251 25.02 -5.40 -9.48
C GLN A 251 24.90 -4.32 -8.40
N GLN A 252 25.21 -3.07 -8.71
CA GLN A 252 25.13 -1.98 -7.74
C GLN A 252 23.69 -1.69 -7.35
N GLY A 253 22.74 -1.68 -8.28
CA GLY A 253 21.34 -1.46 -7.90
C GLY A 253 20.74 -2.59 -7.08
N ALA A 254 21.16 -3.86 -7.26
CA ALA A 254 20.78 -4.96 -6.38
C ALA A 254 21.29 -4.75 -4.94
N LEU A 255 22.50 -4.20 -4.77
CA LEU A 255 23.05 -3.83 -3.47
C LEU A 255 22.24 -2.70 -2.80
N VAL A 256 21.90 -1.63 -3.52
CA VAL A 256 21.06 -0.55 -2.97
C VAL A 256 19.65 -1.06 -2.65
N ALA A 257 19.10 -1.95 -3.48
CA ALA A 257 17.80 -2.59 -3.23
C ALA A 257 17.82 -3.40 -1.92
N LEU A 258 18.91 -4.12 -1.63
CA LEU A 258 19.08 -4.80 -0.35
C LEU A 258 19.19 -3.81 0.82
N LEU A 259 19.92 -2.70 0.65
CA LEU A 259 20.02 -1.66 1.67
C LEU A 259 18.65 -1.04 1.98
N LEU A 260 17.81 -0.86 0.97
CA LEU A 260 16.42 -0.41 1.11
C LEU A 260 15.52 -1.45 1.81
N LEU A 261 15.79 -2.74 1.61
CA LEU A 261 15.07 -3.84 2.25
C LEU A 261 15.31 -3.87 3.77
N LEU A 262 16.50 -3.47 4.26
CA LEU A 262 16.85 -3.55 5.68
C LEU A 262 15.94 -2.70 6.60
N PRO A 263 15.72 -1.39 6.35
CA PRO A 263 14.75 -0.61 7.12
C PRO A 263 13.32 -1.16 7.05
N ALA A 264 12.89 -1.67 5.89
CA ALA A 264 11.55 -2.23 5.71
C ALA A 264 11.35 -3.53 6.52
N LEU A 265 12.36 -4.41 6.54
CA LEU A 265 12.36 -5.61 7.39
C LEU A 265 12.37 -5.25 8.88
N PHE A 266 13.10 -4.20 9.26
CA PHE A 266 13.15 -3.72 10.63
C PHE A 266 11.79 -3.21 11.11
N THR A 267 11.14 -2.32 10.36
CA THR A 267 9.81 -1.80 10.72
C THR A 267 8.75 -2.88 10.71
N PHE A 268 8.78 -3.79 9.72
CA PHE A 268 7.87 -4.92 9.65
C PHE A 268 8.03 -5.86 10.85
N SER A 269 9.26 -6.15 11.27
CA SER A 269 9.54 -6.99 12.44
C SER A 269 8.97 -6.36 13.72
N ILE A 270 9.14 -5.06 13.90
CA ILE A 270 8.57 -4.32 15.03
C ILE A 270 7.04 -4.35 14.98
N ASP A 271 6.43 -4.10 13.81
CA ASP A 271 4.99 -4.10 13.64
C ASP A 271 4.38 -5.48 13.97
N LEU A 272 5.02 -6.57 13.55
CA LEU A 272 4.62 -7.94 13.92
C LEU A 272 4.65 -8.18 15.43
N LEU A 273 5.68 -7.70 16.13
CA LEU A 273 5.80 -7.83 17.58
C LEU A 273 4.72 -7.04 18.32
N ILE A 274 4.39 -5.85 17.80
CA ILE A 274 3.42 -4.94 18.41
C ILE A 274 1.99 -5.42 18.19
N ARG A 275 1.65 -5.94 17.01
CA ARG A 275 0.31 -6.48 16.71
C ARG A 275 -0.10 -7.58 17.69
N LYS A 276 0.84 -8.47 18.06
CA LYS A 276 0.60 -9.52 19.07
C LYS A 276 0.21 -8.93 20.42
N LYS A 277 0.86 -7.84 20.83
CA LYS A 277 0.57 -7.14 22.09
C LYS A 277 -0.76 -6.38 22.01
N HIS A 278 -1.04 -5.75 20.88
CA HIS A 278 -2.30 -5.02 20.65
C HIS A 278 -3.52 -5.95 20.74
N ALA A 279 -3.45 -7.14 20.14
CA ALA A 279 -4.53 -8.13 20.18
C ALA A 279 -4.83 -8.61 21.62
N ALA A 280 -3.80 -8.75 22.46
CA ALA A 280 -3.97 -9.18 23.86
C ALA A 280 -4.72 -8.15 24.73
N THR A 281 -4.68 -6.87 24.36
CA THR A 281 -5.38 -5.78 25.05
C THR A 281 -6.87 -5.66 24.68
N LEU A 282 -7.33 -6.34 23.62
CA LEU A 282 -8.73 -6.31 23.19
C LEU A 282 -9.56 -7.25 24.06
N THR A 283 -10.29 -6.69 25.02
CA THR A 283 -11.23 -7.48 25.82
C THR A 283 -12.55 -7.60 25.07
N SER A 284 -13.11 -8.80 24.94
CA SER A 284 -14.39 -9.07 24.27
C SER A 284 -15.62 -8.38 24.88
N LYS A 285 -15.44 -7.64 25.99
CA LYS A 285 -16.49 -6.90 26.72
C LYS A 285 -16.33 -5.38 26.64
N SER A 286 -15.49 -4.84 25.74
CA SER A 286 -15.33 -3.38 25.62
C SER A 286 -16.62 -2.72 25.14
N VAL A 287 -16.97 -1.59 25.76
CA VAL A 287 -18.11 -0.77 25.33
C VAL A 287 -17.57 0.36 24.46
N VAL A 288 -18.21 0.62 23.32
CA VAL A 288 -17.79 1.71 22.41
C VAL A 288 -18.02 3.06 23.10
N LEU A 289 -16.98 3.89 23.19
CA LEU A 289 -17.10 5.22 23.78
C LEU A 289 -17.96 6.14 22.90
N VAL A 290 -19.06 6.63 23.47
CA VAL A 290 -19.93 7.65 22.84
C VAL A 290 -19.45 9.05 23.24
N PRO A 291 -19.16 9.95 22.29
CA PRO A 291 -18.71 11.30 22.61
C PRO A 291 -19.84 12.14 23.22
N LYS A 292 -19.52 12.91 24.27
CA LYS A 292 -20.42 13.90 24.88
C LYS A 292 -20.26 15.25 24.18
N LYS A 293 -21.37 15.92 23.86
CA LYS A 293 -21.38 17.22 23.15
C LYS A 293 -20.64 18.29 23.98
N SER A 294 -19.76 19.04 23.33
CA SER A 294 -19.04 20.15 23.95
C SER A 294 -18.71 21.22 22.92
N THR A 295 -19.48 22.31 22.90
CA THR A 295 -19.45 23.32 21.82
C THR A 295 -18.05 23.84 21.49
N ARG A 296 -17.24 24.20 22.50
CA ARG A 296 -15.88 24.72 22.27
C ARG A 296 -14.94 23.65 21.70
N PHE A 297 -14.98 22.44 22.25
CA PHE A 297 -14.12 21.35 21.80
C PHE A 297 -14.52 20.86 20.40
N ASP A 298 -15.83 20.72 20.16
CA ASP A 298 -16.38 20.31 18.86
C ASP A 298 -16.04 21.34 17.77
N LEU A 299 -16.09 22.64 18.08
CA LEU A 299 -15.71 23.70 17.14
C LEU A 299 -14.19 23.73 16.85
N LEU A 300 -13.34 23.53 17.86
CA LEU A 300 -11.89 23.44 17.67
C LEU A 300 -11.50 22.23 16.82
N MET A 301 -12.09 21.06 17.10
CA MET A 301 -11.86 19.85 16.32
C MET A 301 -12.40 20.00 14.89
N PHE A 302 -13.57 20.65 14.73
CA PHE A 302 -14.11 20.97 13.42
C PHE A 302 -13.18 21.91 12.62
N GLY A 303 -12.69 22.97 13.24
CA GLY A 303 -11.77 23.92 12.60
C GLY A 303 -10.48 23.25 12.15
N PHE A 304 -9.88 22.43 13.01
CA PHE A 304 -8.67 21.67 12.68
C PHE A 304 -8.92 20.66 11.55
N CYS A 305 -9.96 19.81 11.67
CA CYS A 305 -10.24 18.79 10.66
C CYS A 305 -10.64 19.43 9.31
N SER A 306 -11.39 20.54 9.34
CA SER A 306 -11.78 21.26 8.12
C SER A 306 -10.58 21.94 7.46
N LEU A 307 -9.64 22.47 8.24
CA LEU A 307 -8.39 23.04 7.71
C LEU A 307 -7.56 21.98 6.99
N ILE A 308 -7.33 20.83 7.63
CA ILE A 308 -6.59 19.72 7.00
C ILE A 308 -7.32 19.21 5.76
N SER A 309 -8.64 19.02 5.83
CA SER A 309 -9.44 18.60 4.67
C SER A 309 -9.39 19.61 3.52
N LEU A 310 -9.38 20.91 3.83
CA LEU A 310 -9.24 21.97 2.82
C LEU A 310 -7.87 21.93 2.15
N LEU A 311 -6.79 21.72 2.91
CA LEU A 311 -5.44 21.56 2.34
C LEU A 311 -5.35 20.33 1.45
N MET A 312 -5.95 19.20 1.85
CA MET A 312 -6.02 18.01 1.02
C MET A 312 -6.81 18.24 -0.28
N LEU A 313 -7.95 18.94 -0.20
CA LEU A 313 -8.68 19.34 -1.41
C LEU A 313 -7.86 20.29 -2.28
N ALA A 314 -7.16 21.27 -1.72
CA ALA A 314 -6.32 22.19 -2.48
C ALA A 314 -5.21 21.46 -3.26
N MET A 315 -4.61 20.42 -2.66
CA MET A 315 -3.64 19.56 -3.36
C MET A 315 -4.28 18.71 -4.46
N LEU A 316 -5.52 18.24 -4.30
CA LEU A 316 -6.21 17.46 -5.35
C LEU A 316 -6.75 18.33 -6.48
N MET A 317 -7.25 19.53 -6.16
CA MET A 317 -7.87 20.43 -7.12
C MET A 317 -6.85 21.11 -8.02
N MET A 318 -5.60 21.29 -7.56
CA MET A 318 -4.58 21.97 -8.35
C MET A 318 -4.17 21.20 -9.62
N PRO A 319 -3.87 19.89 -9.58
CA PRO A 319 -3.68 19.08 -10.78
C PRO A 319 -4.90 19.07 -11.70
N ILE A 320 -6.11 19.03 -11.14
CA ILE A 320 -7.33 19.11 -11.94
C ILE A 320 -7.37 20.42 -12.71
N TYR A 321 -7.16 21.56 -12.03
CA TYR A 321 -7.08 22.86 -12.69
C TYR A 321 -5.95 22.93 -13.72
N ALA A 322 -4.75 22.52 -13.34
CA ALA A 322 -3.57 22.53 -14.20
C ALA A 322 -3.72 21.65 -15.44
N SER A 323 -4.46 20.53 -15.36
CA SER A 323 -4.73 19.67 -16.52
C SER A 323 -5.51 20.37 -17.64
N PHE A 324 -6.29 21.41 -17.31
CA PHE A 324 -7.01 22.23 -18.28
C PHE A 324 -6.21 23.47 -18.71
N VAL A 325 -5.08 23.79 -18.08
CA VAL A 325 -4.28 24.96 -18.46
C VAL A 325 -3.52 24.69 -19.75
N SER A 326 -3.67 25.57 -20.73
CA SER A 326 -3.09 25.37 -22.06
C SER A 326 -1.56 25.37 -22.07
N PHE A 327 -0.90 26.29 -21.36
CA PHE A 327 0.56 26.30 -21.25
C PHE A 327 1.01 27.02 -19.98
N TRP A 328 1.53 26.28 -19.01
CA TRP A 328 1.94 26.85 -17.72
C TRP A 328 3.34 27.49 -17.79
N PRO A 329 3.59 28.66 -17.15
CA PRO A 329 2.65 29.62 -16.54
C PRO A 329 2.13 30.69 -17.53
N TYR A 330 2.51 30.61 -18.81
CA TYR A 330 2.38 31.72 -19.76
C TYR A 330 0.97 31.91 -20.34
N ASN A 331 0.22 30.82 -20.52
CA ASN A 331 -1.15 30.83 -21.02
C ASN A 331 -2.07 29.97 -20.13
N LEU A 332 -2.75 30.64 -19.20
CA LEU A 332 -3.68 30.03 -18.24
C LEU A 332 -5.11 29.83 -18.79
N SER A 333 -5.31 29.97 -20.10
CA SER A 333 -6.61 29.69 -20.71
C SER A 333 -6.97 28.22 -20.58
N LEU A 334 -8.24 27.96 -20.24
CA LEU A 334 -8.76 26.61 -20.05
C LEU A 334 -9.02 25.97 -21.42
N SER A 335 -8.39 24.82 -21.67
CA SER A 335 -8.53 24.03 -22.88
C SER A 335 -8.37 22.54 -22.57
N LEU A 336 -8.58 21.70 -23.60
CA LEU A 336 -8.35 20.26 -23.54
C LEU A 336 -7.03 19.87 -24.24
N ILE A 337 -6.10 20.81 -24.43
CA ILE A 337 -4.89 20.58 -25.23
C ILE A 337 -4.00 19.48 -24.64
N ASN A 338 -3.85 19.44 -23.31
CA ASN A 338 -3.06 18.39 -22.65
C ASN A 338 -3.69 17.01 -22.85
N TYR A 339 -5.03 16.92 -22.87
CA TYR A 339 -5.75 15.68 -23.14
C TYR A 339 -5.64 15.27 -24.62
N HIS A 340 -5.66 16.24 -25.54
CA HIS A 340 -5.45 15.98 -26.97
C HIS A 340 -4.02 15.51 -27.23
N SER A 341 -3.02 16.17 -26.66
CA SER A 341 -1.61 15.82 -26.75
C SER A 341 -1.38 14.36 -26.35
N ILE A 342 -1.82 13.97 -25.14
CA ILE A 342 -1.58 12.59 -24.68
C ILE A 342 -2.39 11.54 -25.45
N LEU A 343 -3.65 11.81 -25.83
CA LEU A 343 -4.52 10.80 -26.44
C LEU A 343 -4.34 10.66 -27.94
N VAL A 344 -3.99 11.75 -28.64
CA VAL A 344 -3.96 11.80 -30.10
C VAL A 344 -2.53 11.89 -30.62
N GLU A 345 -1.71 12.78 -30.05
CA GLU A 345 -0.35 13.04 -30.56
C GLU A 345 0.64 11.99 -30.06
N SER A 346 0.59 11.69 -28.76
CA SER A 346 1.46 10.69 -28.11
C SER A 346 0.88 9.27 -28.14
N ASP A 347 -0.35 9.10 -28.64
CA ASP A 347 -1.09 7.82 -28.71
C ASP A 347 -1.11 7.03 -27.38
N LEU A 348 -1.12 7.71 -26.23
CA LEU A 348 -1.05 7.05 -24.91
C LEU A 348 -2.37 6.40 -24.47
N PHE A 349 -3.38 6.34 -25.34
CA PHE A 349 -4.65 5.69 -25.02
C PHE A 349 -4.46 4.20 -24.68
N HIS A 350 -3.54 3.52 -25.35
CA HIS A 350 -3.22 2.11 -25.07
C HIS A 350 -2.71 1.92 -23.63
N THR A 351 -1.97 2.88 -23.05
CA THR A 351 -1.49 2.80 -21.66
C THR A 351 -2.62 2.81 -20.63
N ILE A 352 -3.70 3.54 -20.91
CA ILE A 352 -4.91 3.57 -20.08
C ILE A 352 -5.59 2.20 -20.11
N ILE A 353 -5.73 1.60 -21.31
CA ILE A 353 -6.30 0.27 -21.48
C ILE A 353 -5.44 -0.81 -20.81
N ASN A 354 -4.12 -0.73 -20.94
CA ASN A 354 -3.17 -1.62 -20.28
C ASN A 354 -3.30 -1.55 -18.75
N THR A 355 -3.44 -0.34 -18.21
CA THR A 355 -3.63 -0.12 -16.76
C THR A 355 -4.96 -0.71 -16.28
N LEU A 356 -6.05 -0.49 -17.02
CA LEU A 356 -7.35 -1.10 -16.71
C LEU A 356 -7.31 -2.62 -16.82
N THR A 357 -6.58 -3.15 -17.80
CA THR A 357 -6.38 -4.60 -18.00
C THR A 357 -5.61 -5.21 -16.83
N LEU A 358 -4.49 -4.58 -16.45
CA LEU A 358 -3.70 -4.94 -15.27
C LEU A 358 -4.57 -4.94 -14.01
N ALA A 359 -5.28 -3.84 -13.75
CA ALA A 359 -6.10 -3.70 -12.54
C ALA A 359 -7.25 -4.72 -12.49
N SER A 360 -7.90 -4.97 -13.62
CA SER A 360 -8.99 -5.95 -13.73
C SER A 360 -8.49 -7.38 -13.50
N PHE A 361 -7.40 -7.78 -14.15
CA PHE A 361 -6.83 -9.12 -13.96
C PHE A 361 -6.22 -9.31 -12.57
N THR A 362 -5.57 -8.28 -12.01
CA THR A 362 -5.08 -8.32 -10.63
C THR A 362 -6.22 -8.53 -9.64
N ALA A 363 -7.35 -7.82 -9.81
CA ALA A 363 -8.52 -8.01 -8.96
C ALA A 363 -9.10 -9.43 -9.11
N ILE A 364 -9.35 -9.88 -10.34
CA ILE A 364 -10.00 -11.19 -10.61
C ILE A 364 -9.12 -12.35 -10.12
N PHE A 365 -7.87 -12.44 -10.60
CA PHE A 365 -6.98 -13.54 -10.25
C PHE A 365 -6.45 -13.42 -8.82
N GLY A 366 -6.21 -12.20 -8.35
CA GLY A 366 -5.76 -11.96 -6.98
C GLY A 366 -6.75 -12.45 -5.93
N ILE A 367 -8.06 -12.16 -6.09
CA ILE A 367 -9.10 -12.68 -5.19
C ILE A 367 -9.06 -14.21 -5.13
N ILE A 368 -8.94 -14.88 -6.28
CA ILE A 368 -8.95 -16.34 -6.36
C ILE A 368 -7.76 -16.92 -5.59
N ILE A 369 -6.55 -16.42 -5.88
CA ILE A 369 -5.31 -16.92 -5.26
C ILE A 369 -5.32 -16.62 -3.75
N ILE A 370 -5.68 -15.40 -3.35
CA ILE A 370 -5.70 -14.96 -1.95
C ILE A 370 -6.77 -15.72 -1.16
N PHE A 371 -7.98 -15.89 -1.71
CA PHE A 371 -9.04 -16.64 -1.05
C PHE A 371 -8.67 -18.11 -0.87
N ILE A 372 -8.13 -18.76 -1.90
CA ILE A 372 -7.67 -20.16 -1.81
C ILE A 372 -6.58 -20.27 -0.73
N ALA A 373 -5.57 -19.39 -0.73
CA ALA A 373 -4.51 -19.41 0.27
C ALA A 373 -5.05 -19.22 1.69
N ALA A 374 -5.94 -18.25 1.90
CA ALA A 374 -6.56 -17.97 3.20
C ALA A 374 -7.45 -19.13 3.67
N TRP A 375 -8.25 -19.71 2.77
CA TRP A 375 -9.09 -20.88 3.05
C TRP A 375 -8.25 -22.12 3.41
N LEU A 376 -7.18 -22.39 2.67
CA LEU A 376 -6.26 -23.49 2.96
C LEU A 376 -5.65 -23.35 4.34
N ILE A 377 -5.22 -22.14 4.72
CA ILE A 377 -4.59 -21.92 6.03
C ILE A 377 -5.62 -22.03 7.16
N GLU A 378 -6.78 -21.39 7.04
CA GLU A 378 -7.71 -21.18 8.17
C GLU A 378 -8.80 -22.26 8.30
N LYS A 379 -9.27 -22.87 7.21
CA LYS A 379 -10.44 -23.78 7.23
C LYS A 379 -10.15 -25.25 6.99
N THR A 380 -8.99 -25.61 6.46
CA THR A 380 -8.64 -27.03 6.25
C THR A 380 -7.99 -27.66 7.48
N ALA A 381 -8.00 -28.99 7.62
CA ALA A 381 -7.29 -29.69 8.69
C ALA A 381 -6.00 -30.38 8.16
N GLY A 382 -4.95 -30.41 8.98
CA GLY A 382 -3.68 -31.08 8.66
C GLY A 382 -2.56 -30.14 8.18
N PHE A 383 -1.38 -30.71 7.95
CA PHE A 383 -0.16 -30.04 7.44
C PHE A 383 0.27 -28.77 8.21
N PRO A 384 0.43 -28.82 9.55
CA PRO A 384 0.72 -27.63 10.35
C PRO A 384 2.01 -26.91 9.93
N ARG A 385 3.04 -27.65 9.50
CA ARG A 385 4.31 -27.08 9.01
C ARG A 385 4.15 -26.32 7.70
N ILE A 386 3.45 -26.89 6.72
CA ILE A 386 3.20 -26.26 5.42
C ILE A 386 2.32 -25.01 5.60
N LYS A 387 1.30 -25.08 6.47
CA LYS A 387 0.48 -23.92 6.81
C LYS A 387 1.27 -22.80 7.47
N ALA A 388 2.21 -23.13 8.37
CA ALA A 388 3.10 -22.15 8.97
C ALA A 388 3.99 -21.48 7.92
N LEU A 389 4.53 -22.26 6.98
CA LEU A 389 5.32 -21.75 5.86
C LEU A 389 4.49 -20.86 4.91
N LEU A 390 3.31 -21.31 4.50
CA LEU A 390 2.40 -20.53 3.67
C LEU A 390 1.96 -19.24 4.36
N ARG A 391 1.75 -19.26 5.67
CA ARG A 391 1.46 -18.05 6.46
C ARG A 391 2.65 -17.09 6.49
N LEU A 392 3.88 -17.61 6.53
CA LEU A 392 5.09 -16.79 6.42
C LEU A 392 5.17 -16.14 5.03
N PHE A 393 5.02 -16.92 3.95
CA PHE A 393 5.03 -16.42 2.57
C PHE A 393 3.90 -15.43 2.30
N ALA A 394 2.70 -15.66 2.83
CA ALA A 394 1.58 -14.75 2.69
C ALA A 394 1.77 -13.42 3.44
N MET A 395 2.70 -13.35 4.40
CA MET A 395 2.99 -12.12 5.15
C MET A 395 4.20 -11.37 4.59
N LEU A 396 5.15 -12.09 3.98
CA LEU A 396 6.43 -11.57 3.50
C LEU A 396 6.32 -10.39 2.52
N PRO A 397 5.38 -10.35 1.54
CA PRO A 397 5.28 -9.23 0.60
C PRO A 397 5.09 -7.85 1.24
N MET A 398 4.47 -7.79 2.42
CA MET A 398 4.31 -6.54 3.16
C MET A 398 5.64 -5.92 3.62
N ALA A 399 6.68 -6.74 3.75
CA ALA A 399 8.00 -6.32 4.19
C ALA A 399 8.95 -5.97 3.04
N ILE A 400 8.55 -6.29 1.81
CA ILE A 400 9.40 -6.14 0.62
C ILE A 400 8.98 -4.87 -0.11
N PRO A 401 9.88 -3.89 -0.26
CA PRO A 401 9.60 -2.71 -1.07
C PRO A 401 9.29 -3.08 -2.51
N GLY A 402 8.35 -2.38 -3.14
CA GLY A 402 7.98 -2.62 -4.54
C GLY A 402 9.18 -2.56 -5.49
N LEU A 403 10.12 -1.63 -5.28
CA LEU A 403 11.35 -1.54 -6.09
C LEU A 403 12.18 -2.83 -6.00
N VAL A 404 12.35 -3.39 -4.81
CA VAL A 404 13.13 -4.63 -4.58
C VAL A 404 12.44 -5.82 -5.25
N LEU A 405 11.11 -5.87 -5.17
CA LEU A 405 10.33 -6.89 -5.86
C LEU A 405 10.48 -6.78 -7.39
N GLY A 406 10.36 -5.57 -7.94
CA GLY A 406 10.54 -5.31 -9.38
C GLY A 406 11.94 -5.70 -9.87
N ILE A 407 12.97 -5.40 -9.10
CA ILE A 407 14.35 -5.79 -9.39
C ILE A 407 14.52 -7.30 -9.38
N GLY A 408 14.00 -7.99 -8.37
CA GLY A 408 14.02 -9.44 -8.36
C GLY A 408 13.33 -10.04 -9.59
N TYR A 409 12.25 -9.41 -10.06
CA TYR A 409 11.53 -9.89 -11.24
C TYR A 409 12.33 -9.67 -12.53
N ILE A 410 12.88 -8.49 -12.78
CA ILE A 410 13.73 -8.29 -13.97
C ILE A 410 14.94 -9.23 -13.92
N LEU A 411 15.62 -9.37 -12.78
CA LEU A 411 16.80 -10.24 -12.68
C LEU A 411 16.45 -11.71 -12.88
N PHE A 412 15.35 -12.20 -12.31
CA PHE A 412 14.97 -13.61 -12.43
C PHE A 412 14.36 -13.95 -13.79
N PHE A 413 13.37 -13.18 -14.27
CA PHE A 413 12.64 -13.52 -15.50
C PHE A 413 13.42 -13.17 -16.77
N ASN A 414 14.35 -12.22 -16.73
CA ASN A 414 15.19 -11.90 -17.89
C ASN A 414 16.33 -12.91 -18.12
N MET A 415 16.60 -13.82 -17.18
CA MET A 415 17.64 -14.86 -17.35
C MET A 415 17.28 -15.78 -18.53
N PRO A 416 18.17 -15.93 -19.54
CA PRO A 416 17.89 -16.76 -20.71
C PRO A 416 17.65 -18.24 -20.39
N GLU A 417 18.28 -18.76 -19.33
CA GLU A 417 18.13 -20.15 -18.89
C GLU A 417 16.84 -20.40 -18.10
N ASN A 418 16.11 -19.35 -17.73
CA ASN A 418 14.89 -19.50 -16.94
C ASN A 418 13.74 -20.03 -17.82
N PRO A 419 13.12 -21.17 -17.50
CA PRO A 419 11.97 -21.69 -18.27
C PRO A 419 10.75 -20.75 -18.24
N LEU A 420 10.71 -19.80 -17.30
CA LEU A 420 9.66 -18.79 -17.19
C LEU A 420 10.00 -17.49 -17.94
N ASN A 421 11.13 -17.42 -18.66
CA ASN A 421 11.54 -16.24 -19.42
C ASN A 421 10.48 -15.78 -20.43
N GLY A 422 9.69 -16.71 -21.00
CA GLY A 422 8.58 -16.36 -21.90
C GLY A 422 7.45 -15.54 -21.27
N LEU A 423 7.43 -15.36 -19.94
CA LEU A 423 6.53 -14.42 -19.27
C LEU A 423 7.06 -12.99 -19.26
N TYR A 424 8.35 -12.78 -19.49
CA TYR A 424 8.95 -11.46 -19.57
C TYR A 424 8.33 -10.67 -20.74
N HIS A 425 8.21 -9.35 -20.59
CA HIS A 425 7.49 -8.45 -21.50
C HIS A 425 5.97 -8.65 -21.67
N THR A 426 5.35 -9.60 -20.95
CA THR A 426 3.90 -9.85 -21.05
C THR A 426 3.10 -9.11 -19.97
N MET A 427 1.80 -8.93 -20.19
CA MET A 427 0.91 -8.41 -19.14
C MET A 427 0.82 -9.38 -17.93
N SER A 428 1.10 -10.67 -18.13
CA SER A 428 1.02 -11.68 -17.07
C SER A 428 2.04 -11.46 -15.95
N ILE A 429 3.28 -11.10 -16.28
CA ILE A 429 4.30 -10.83 -15.26
C ILE A 429 3.94 -9.60 -14.42
N LEU A 430 3.37 -8.56 -15.05
CA LEU A 430 2.87 -7.37 -14.35
C LEU A 430 1.75 -7.75 -13.38
N VAL A 431 0.73 -8.48 -13.83
CA VAL A 431 -0.39 -8.95 -12.98
C VAL A 431 0.11 -9.77 -11.80
N ILE A 432 1.01 -10.72 -12.03
CA ILE A 432 1.53 -11.58 -10.96
C ILE A 432 2.36 -10.76 -9.95
N CYS A 433 3.22 -9.87 -10.44
CA CYS A 433 4.02 -8.97 -9.60
C CYS A 433 3.11 -8.12 -8.71
N THR A 434 2.06 -7.53 -9.28
CA THR A 434 1.09 -6.70 -8.55
C THR A 434 0.30 -7.52 -7.52
N ILE A 435 -0.12 -8.74 -7.86
CA ILE A 435 -0.80 -9.63 -6.90
C ILE A 435 0.13 -9.96 -5.72
N ILE A 436 1.39 -10.30 -5.98
CA ILE A 436 2.38 -10.59 -4.93
C ILE A 436 2.60 -9.36 -4.06
N HIS A 437 2.86 -8.20 -4.65
CA HIS A 437 3.13 -6.95 -3.92
C HIS A 437 2.01 -6.60 -2.93
N PHE A 438 0.74 -6.73 -3.35
CA PHE A 438 -0.43 -6.39 -2.52
C PHE A 438 -1.08 -7.60 -1.82
N PHE A 439 -0.39 -8.75 -1.79
CA PHE A 439 -0.95 -10.01 -1.29
C PHE A 439 -1.29 -9.94 0.20
N SER A 440 -0.35 -9.50 1.04
CA SER A 440 -0.43 -9.63 2.50
C SER A 440 -1.63 -8.91 3.10
N THR A 441 -1.91 -7.68 2.68
CA THR A 441 -3.04 -6.87 3.18
C THR A 441 -4.36 -7.56 2.88
N SER A 442 -4.54 -8.01 1.64
CA SER A 442 -5.73 -8.75 1.18
C SER A 442 -5.89 -10.09 1.90
N PHE A 443 -4.77 -10.79 2.13
CA PHE A 443 -4.74 -12.05 2.85
C PHE A 443 -5.16 -11.89 4.31
N ILE A 444 -4.68 -10.85 5.01
CA ILE A 444 -5.06 -10.58 6.41
C ILE A 444 -6.56 -10.31 6.52
N SER A 445 -7.10 -9.48 5.63
CA SER A 445 -8.55 -9.18 5.59
C SER A 445 -9.38 -10.45 5.37
N THR A 446 -9.02 -11.25 4.36
CA THR A 446 -9.71 -12.49 4.01
C THR A 446 -9.58 -13.56 5.11
N SER A 447 -8.38 -13.74 5.68
CA SER A 447 -8.13 -14.66 6.79
C SER A 447 -8.96 -14.28 8.03
N SER A 448 -9.08 -12.99 8.33
CA SER A 448 -9.88 -12.50 9.46
C SER A 448 -11.37 -12.77 9.25
N ALA A 449 -11.89 -12.56 8.03
CA ALA A 449 -13.27 -12.88 7.68
C ALA A 449 -13.55 -14.39 7.69
N LEU A 450 -12.58 -15.22 7.31
CA LEU A 450 -12.74 -16.68 7.40
C LEU A 450 -12.72 -17.17 8.85
N LYS A 451 -11.88 -16.59 9.71
CA LYS A 451 -11.83 -16.93 11.15
C LYS A 451 -13.11 -16.59 11.91
N SER A 452 -13.85 -15.57 11.46
CA SER A 452 -15.11 -15.19 12.11
C SER A 452 -16.27 -16.14 11.77
N ILE A 453 -16.11 -17.00 10.76
CA ILE A 453 -17.07 -18.07 10.44
C ILE A 453 -16.85 -19.23 11.42
N ASP A 454 -17.91 -19.67 12.09
CA ASP A 454 -17.86 -20.82 13.00
C ASP A 454 -17.27 -22.08 12.34
N ASN A 455 -16.53 -22.88 13.09
CA ASN A 455 -15.96 -24.14 12.62
C ASN A 455 -16.96 -25.31 12.68
N GLU A 456 -18.16 -25.08 13.24
CA GLU A 456 -19.24 -26.07 13.26
C GLU A 456 -19.71 -26.43 11.85
N PHE A 457 -19.71 -25.49 10.89
CA PHE A 457 -20.12 -25.74 9.52
C PHE A 457 -19.31 -26.86 8.85
N GLU A 458 -18.00 -26.88 9.06
CA GLU A 458 -17.12 -27.93 8.53
C GLU A 458 -17.37 -29.28 9.20
N SER A 459 -17.64 -29.28 10.51
CA SER A 459 -17.94 -30.50 11.28
C SER A 459 -19.27 -31.14 10.88
N VAL A 460 -20.29 -30.31 10.66
CA VAL A 460 -21.61 -30.74 10.15
C VAL A 460 -21.48 -31.25 8.70
N ALA A 461 -20.77 -30.52 7.83
CA ALA A 461 -20.55 -30.95 6.45
C ALA A 461 -19.79 -32.29 6.37
N TYR A 462 -18.81 -32.50 7.26
CA TYR A 462 -18.07 -33.76 7.36
C TYR A 462 -18.97 -34.92 7.80
N SER A 463 -19.89 -34.67 8.75
CA SER A 463 -20.87 -35.66 9.22
C SER A 463 -21.85 -36.06 8.11
N LEU A 464 -22.25 -35.10 7.27
CA LEU A 464 -23.07 -35.33 6.07
C LEU A 464 -22.30 -35.95 4.89
N LYS A 465 -20.99 -36.26 5.07
CA LYS A 465 -20.08 -36.76 4.03
C LYS A 465 -20.05 -35.88 2.76
N THR A 466 -20.30 -34.58 2.93
CA THR A 466 -20.26 -33.62 1.83
C THR A 466 -18.82 -33.35 1.40
N PRO A 467 -18.50 -33.31 0.09
CA PRO A 467 -17.16 -32.98 -0.39
C PRO A 467 -16.71 -31.59 0.07
N ILE A 468 -15.42 -31.45 0.41
CA ILE A 468 -14.89 -30.20 0.99
C ILE A 468 -15.01 -29.00 0.03
N LEU A 469 -14.87 -29.22 -1.28
CA LEU A 469 -15.05 -28.19 -2.30
C LEU A 469 -16.50 -27.75 -2.40
N ARG A 470 -17.47 -28.67 -2.21
CA ARG A 470 -18.88 -28.31 -2.22
C ARG A 470 -19.19 -27.37 -1.06
N THR A 471 -18.71 -27.70 0.14
CA THR A 471 -18.83 -26.82 1.32
C THR A 471 -18.21 -25.43 1.08
N LEU A 472 -17.03 -25.38 0.46
CA LEU A 472 -16.39 -24.11 0.08
C LEU A 472 -17.29 -23.26 -0.83
N TRP A 473 -17.81 -23.83 -1.93
CA TRP A 473 -18.63 -23.10 -2.90
C TRP A 473 -20.02 -22.73 -2.36
N THR A 474 -20.64 -23.57 -1.54
CA THR A 474 -22.01 -23.35 -1.08
C THR A 474 -22.12 -22.57 0.23
N VAL A 475 -21.12 -22.64 1.11
CA VAL A 475 -21.19 -22.04 2.45
C VAL A 475 -20.11 -20.98 2.63
N THR A 476 -18.85 -21.36 2.53
CA THR A 476 -17.74 -20.47 2.89
C THR A 476 -17.63 -19.27 1.94
N LEU A 477 -17.68 -19.51 0.63
CA LEU A 477 -17.54 -18.47 -0.38
C LEU A 477 -18.67 -17.42 -0.30
N PRO A 478 -19.97 -17.78 -0.29
CA PRO A 478 -21.06 -16.81 -0.18
C PRO A 478 -21.01 -15.96 1.08
N ILE A 479 -20.60 -16.53 2.22
CA ILE A 479 -20.47 -15.80 3.48
C ILE A 479 -19.32 -14.79 3.41
N SER A 480 -18.21 -15.16 2.76
CA SER A 480 -17.03 -14.31 2.60
C SER A 480 -17.13 -13.26 1.49
N LEU A 481 -18.16 -13.34 0.63
CA LEU A 481 -18.30 -12.54 -0.59
C LEU A 481 -18.17 -11.02 -0.37
N PRO A 482 -18.74 -10.39 0.69
CA PRO A 482 -18.55 -8.96 0.93
C PRO A 482 -17.09 -8.59 1.14
N THR A 483 -16.37 -9.38 1.94
CA THR A 483 -14.93 -9.18 2.15
C THR A 483 -14.14 -9.40 0.86
N LEU A 484 -14.55 -10.33 0.01
CA LEU A 484 -13.89 -10.56 -1.28
C LEU A 484 -14.09 -9.37 -2.24
N ILE A 485 -15.24 -8.69 -2.21
CA ILE A 485 -15.48 -7.47 -2.99
C ILE A 485 -14.60 -6.33 -2.47
N ASP A 486 -14.45 -6.19 -1.15
CA ASP A 486 -13.54 -5.21 -0.56
C ASP A 486 -12.08 -5.47 -0.95
N VAL A 487 -11.67 -6.74 -0.96
CA VAL A 487 -10.34 -7.16 -1.41
C VAL A 487 -10.16 -6.92 -2.91
N ALA A 488 -11.18 -7.21 -3.73
CA ALA A 488 -11.19 -6.90 -5.16
C ALA A 488 -10.94 -5.41 -5.40
N ARG A 489 -11.69 -4.57 -4.70
CA ARG A 489 -11.61 -3.12 -4.76
C ARG A 489 -10.22 -2.63 -4.35
N TYR A 490 -9.67 -3.17 -3.27
CA TYR A 490 -8.32 -2.84 -2.81
C TYR A 490 -7.27 -3.20 -3.88
N LEU A 491 -7.29 -4.41 -4.42
CA LEU A 491 -6.34 -4.84 -5.45
C LEU A 491 -6.45 -3.98 -6.71
N PHE A 492 -7.67 -3.70 -7.17
CA PHE A 492 -7.93 -2.88 -8.35
C PHE A 492 -7.35 -1.46 -8.18
N ILE A 493 -7.70 -0.78 -7.09
CA ILE A 493 -7.27 0.62 -6.86
C ILE A 493 -5.75 0.70 -6.74
N ASN A 494 -5.11 -0.21 -6.01
CA ASN A 494 -3.65 -0.20 -5.88
C ASN A 494 -2.94 -0.57 -7.19
N ALA A 495 -3.53 -1.44 -8.02
CA ALA A 495 -2.97 -1.76 -9.34
C ALA A 495 -3.05 -0.57 -10.31
N MET A 496 -4.08 0.27 -10.22
CA MET A 496 -4.22 1.48 -11.04
C MET A 496 -3.13 2.53 -10.78
N THR A 497 -2.59 2.56 -9.56
CA THR A 497 -1.66 3.62 -9.10
C THR A 497 -0.23 3.13 -8.86
N THR A 498 0.06 1.85 -9.10
CA THR A 498 1.38 1.27 -8.81
C THR A 498 2.43 1.62 -9.86
N ILE A 499 3.65 1.94 -9.39
CA ILE A 499 4.80 2.29 -10.24
C ILE A 499 6.05 1.50 -9.82
N SER A 500 6.32 1.43 -8.51
CA SER A 500 7.63 1.01 -7.98
C SER A 500 8.11 -0.36 -8.44
N ALA A 501 7.24 -1.37 -8.54
CA ALA A 501 7.66 -2.69 -9.02
C ALA A 501 7.62 -2.79 -10.55
N VAL A 502 6.59 -2.20 -11.17
CA VAL A 502 6.27 -2.35 -12.58
C VAL A 502 7.21 -1.58 -13.50
N ILE A 503 7.82 -0.49 -13.00
CA ILE A 503 8.77 0.34 -13.74
C ILE A 503 10.00 -0.44 -14.26
N PHE A 504 10.36 -1.55 -13.62
CA PHE A 504 11.49 -2.39 -14.05
C PHE A 504 11.13 -3.49 -15.05
N ILE A 505 9.85 -3.79 -15.24
CA ILE A 505 9.42 -5.02 -15.93
C ILE A 505 8.41 -4.80 -17.05
N TYR A 506 7.93 -3.58 -17.26
CA TYR A 506 7.05 -3.26 -18.38
C TYR A 506 7.82 -3.32 -19.72
N SER A 507 7.11 -3.67 -20.79
CA SER A 507 7.56 -3.53 -22.17
C SER A 507 6.85 -2.35 -22.84
N PRO A 508 7.32 -1.89 -24.02
CA PRO A 508 6.63 -0.82 -24.78
C PRO A 508 5.15 -1.13 -25.06
N GLU A 509 4.80 -2.41 -25.26
CA GLU A 509 3.40 -2.81 -25.51
C GLU A 509 2.55 -2.86 -24.24
N THR A 510 3.18 -3.03 -23.07
CA THR A 510 2.50 -3.15 -21.77
C THR A 510 2.72 -1.93 -20.88
N GLU A 511 3.07 -0.78 -21.45
CA GLU A 511 3.28 0.45 -20.68
C GLU A 511 1.98 0.82 -19.93
N LEU A 512 2.15 1.24 -18.68
CA LEU A 512 1.07 1.59 -17.77
C LEU A 512 0.97 3.10 -17.64
N ALA A 513 -0.23 3.62 -17.44
CA ALA A 513 -0.50 5.05 -17.32
C ALA A 513 0.30 5.70 -16.18
N ALA A 514 0.51 5.01 -15.06
CA ALA A 514 1.31 5.52 -13.96
C ALA A 514 2.81 5.65 -14.30
N VAL A 515 3.31 4.78 -15.19
CA VAL A 515 4.66 4.87 -15.76
C VAL A 515 4.71 5.98 -16.82
N ALA A 516 3.68 6.10 -17.66
CA ALA A 516 3.59 7.16 -18.65
C ALA A 516 3.61 8.57 -18.02
N ILE A 517 3.00 8.77 -16.83
CA ILE A 517 3.10 10.04 -16.08
C ILE A 517 4.57 10.39 -15.82
N LEU A 518 5.37 9.40 -15.40
CA LEU A 518 6.79 9.59 -15.13
C LEU A 518 7.56 9.91 -16.41
N ASN A 519 7.30 9.18 -17.49
CA ASN A 519 7.96 9.38 -18.78
C ASN A 519 7.63 10.75 -19.39
N LEU A 520 6.40 11.22 -19.25
CA LEU A 520 5.97 12.57 -19.68
C LEU A 520 6.65 13.67 -18.86
N ASP A 521 6.74 13.50 -17.54
CA ASP A 521 7.45 14.43 -16.65
C ASP A 521 8.95 14.49 -16.97
N ASP A 522 9.60 13.34 -17.17
CA ASP A 522 11.01 13.25 -17.58
C ASP A 522 11.25 13.86 -18.98
N ALA A 523 10.25 13.83 -19.87
CA ALA A 523 10.27 14.51 -21.17
C ALA A 523 9.99 16.02 -21.09
N GLY A 524 9.65 16.54 -19.91
CA GLY A 524 9.30 17.94 -19.67
C GLY A 524 7.85 18.30 -19.98
N ASP A 525 7.00 17.35 -20.37
CA ASP A 525 5.57 17.54 -20.57
C ASP A 525 4.78 17.35 -19.26
N VAL A 526 4.98 18.29 -18.33
CA VAL A 526 4.30 18.30 -17.03
C VAL A 526 2.77 18.45 -17.21
N GLY A 527 2.32 19.13 -18.27
CA GLY A 527 0.90 19.29 -18.58
C GLY A 527 0.23 17.96 -18.94
N GLY A 528 0.86 17.19 -19.85
CA GLY A 528 0.44 15.84 -20.19
C GLY A 528 0.50 14.88 -19.00
N ALA A 529 1.59 14.91 -18.22
CA ALA A 529 1.73 14.11 -17.00
C ALA A 529 0.59 14.37 -16.01
N THR A 530 0.23 15.65 -15.84
CA THR A 530 -0.89 16.08 -14.98
C THR A 530 -2.23 15.59 -15.50
N ALA A 531 -2.49 15.72 -16.80
CA ALA A 531 -3.73 15.24 -17.41
C ALA A 531 -3.88 13.72 -17.25
N MET A 532 -2.80 12.95 -17.46
CA MET A 532 -2.81 11.50 -17.24
C MET A 532 -3.07 11.15 -15.75
N ALA A 533 -2.45 11.86 -14.80
CA ALA A 533 -2.69 11.66 -13.38
C ALA A 533 -4.16 11.92 -12.97
N VAL A 534 -4.79 12.94 -13.57
CA VAL A 534 -6.21 13.25 -13.38
C VAL A 534 -7.10 12.15 -13.97
N ILE A 535 -6.78 11.63 -15.16
CA ILE A 535 -7.50 10.49 -15.78
C ILE A 535 -7.47 9.27 -14.86
N ILE A 536 -6.29 8.87 -14.37
CA ILE A 536 -6.15 7.73 -13.45
C ILE A 536 -6.99 7.94 -12.20
N THR A 537 -6.93 9.14 -11.61
CA THR A 537 -7.70 9.47 -10.40
C THR A 537 -9.21 9.40 -10.66
N ALA A 538 -9.67 9.89 -11.82
CA ALA A 538 -11.07 9.82 -12.22
C ALA A 538 -11.53 8.37 -12.44
N LEU A 539 -10.73 7.54 -13.11
CA LEU A 539 -11.02 6.11 -13.33
C LEU A 539 -11.04 5.33 -12.02
N SER A 540 -10.07 5.56 -11.13
CA SER A 540 -10.05 4.96 -9.78
C SER A 540 -11.28 5.36 -8.95
N THR A 541 -11.73 6.62 -9.07
CA THR A 541 -12.96 7.09 -8.43
C THR A 541 -14.20 6.41 -9.00
N ALA A 542 -14.29 6.28 -10.33
CA ALA A 542 -15.39 5.56 -10.98
C ALA A 542 -15.42 4.08 -10.56
N ALA A 543 -14.26 3.42 -10.48
CA ALA A 543 -14.14 2.05 -10.01
C ALA A 543 -14.57 1.90 -8.55
N LEU A 544 -14.18 2.83 -7.67
CA LEU A 544 -14.63 2.85 -6.27
C LEU A 544 -16.16 2.90 -6.17
N LEU A 545 -16.80 3.78 -6.94
CA LEU A 545 -18.26 3.90 -6.97
C LEU A 545 -18.92 2.64 -7.53
N PHE A 546 -18.33 2.04 -8.57
CA PHE A 546 -18.79 0.77 -9.12
C PHE A 546 -18.73 -0.37 -8.09
N PHE A 547 -17.61 -0.54 -7.38
CA PHE A 547 -17.48 -1.55 -6.34
C PHE A 547 -18.44 -1.31 -5.16
N ALA A 548 -18.65 -0.06 -4.76
CA ALA A 548 -19.63 0.27 -3.72
C ALA A 548 -21.08 -0.09 -4.13
N LEU A 549 -21.43 0.14 -5.40
CA LEU A 549 -22.72 -0.27 -5.95
C LEU A 549 -22.85 -1.80 -6.00
N LEU A 550 -21.81 -2.48 -6.48
CA LEU A 550 -21.73 -3.93 -6.56
C LEU A 550 -21.89 -4.58 -5.19
N GLU A 551 -21.19 -4.07 -4.19
CA GLU A 551 -21.29 -4.50 -2.79
C GLU A 551 -22.73 -4.39 -2.29
N LYS A 552 -23.39 -3.24 -2.50
CA LYS A 552 -24.78 -3.02 -2.09
C LYS A 552 -25.75 -3.99 -2.77
N ILE A 553 -25.59 -4.24 -4.07
CA ILE A 553 -26.44 -5.18 -4.83
C ILE A 553 -26.24 -6.61 -4.32
N ILE A 554 -24.99 -7.02 -4.12
CA ILE A 554 -24.65 -8.38 -3.67
C ILE A 554 -25.17 -8.61 -2.25
N LEU A 555 -24.90 -7.70 -1.31
CA LEU A 555 -25.40 -7.78 0.07
C LEU A 555 -26.92 -7.90 0.10
N HIS A 556 -27.63 -7.12 -0.73
CA HIS A 556 -29.09 -7.18 -0.82
C HIS A 556 -29.62 -8.51 -1.38
N ARG A 557 -28.83 -9.26 -2.16
CA ARG A 557 -29.22 -10.57 -2.71
C ARG A 557 -28.80 -11.73 -1.82
N THR A 558 -27.57 -11.72 -1.31
CA THR A 558 -26.96 -12.87 -0.62
C THR A 558 -27.16 -12.84 0.90
N GLN A 559 -27.41 -11.67 1.48
CA GLN A 559 -27.55 -11.50 2.93
C GLN A 559 -28.94 -11.05 3.38
N ARG A 560 -29.99 -11.32 2.58
CA ARG A 560 -31.39 -11.05 2.99
C ARG A 560 -31.75 -11.66 4.35
N TRP A 561 -31.17 -12.80 4.67
CA TRP A 561 -31.35 -13.50 5.95
C TRP A 561 -30.75 -12.80 7.17
N ARG A 562 -29.85 -11.80 7.00
CA ARG A 562 -29.32 -11.00 8.11
C ARG A 562 -30.24 -9.83 8.51
N ALA A 563 -31.17 -9.46 7.63
CA ALA A 563 -32.11 -8.37 7.83
C ALA A 563 -33.53 -8.85 8.19
N ALA A 564 -33.75 -10.17 8.18
CA ALA A 564 -34.94 -10.84 8.70
C ALA A 564 -34.64 -11.34 10.12
#